data_AF-A0A379EAP8-F1
#
_entry.id   AF-A0A379EAP8-F1
#
_cell.length_a   1.000
_cell.length_b   1.000
_cell.length_c   1.000
_cell.angle_alpha   90.00
_cell.angle_beta   90.00
_cell.angle_gamma   90.00
#
_symmetry.space_group_name_H-M   'P 1'
#
loop_
_entity.id
_entity.type
_entity.pdbx_description
1 polymer ?
#
loop_
_entity_poly.entity_id
_entity_poly.type
_entity_poly.pdbx_seq_one_letter_code
_entity_poly.pdbx_strand_id
1 'polypeptide(L)'
;MKKFLFAIIIVAIPYFALFSCSKSKNTVSSVESIEVIEDSNIFEAPNSTEKVLNTQASAVCRSPQYCSISRDCLVRILERQDDWVKVQIVSPEWLSDTHIGWVKASCIASEEGEKPSIVVEEGKDYEILLKDTSKTVICYYIKNITCELNDSNLYLFAKAIQDNLGGGCNVYIYESDKVKHLMTKYPLKGKEYIEVADEFAYLLDCQGFYSFYPYQDWQYKEYGGKNWKGKPIE
;
A
#
# COMPACT_ATOMS: atom_id res chain seq x y z
N MET A 1 69.63 -48.06 -13.41
CA MET A 1 68.65 -47.34 -14.25
C MET A 1 67.34 -47.21 -13.48
N LYS A 2 66.67 -46.05 -13.62
CA LYS A 2 65.35 -45.67 -13.11
C LYS A 2 65.26 -45.19 -11.65
N LYS A 3 65.11 -43.85 -11.60
CA LYS A 3 64.44 -42.97 -10.63
C LYS A 3 63.45 -43.67 -9.70
N PHE A 4 63.55 -43.37 -8.40
CA PHE A 4 62.39 -43.24 -7.52
C PHE A 4 62.60 -42.05 -6.59
N LEU A 5 61.78 -41.02 -6.80
CA LEU A 5 61.51 -39.95 -5.83
C LEU A 5 60.73 -40.57 -4.67
N PHE A 6 61.16 -40.34 -3.44
CA PHE A 6 60.26 -40.32 -2.29
C PHE A 6 60.69 -39.19 -1.35
N ALA A 7 59.74 -38.29 -1.11
CA ALA A 7 59.89 -37.09 -0.32
C ALA A 7 60.16 -37.42 1.16
N ILE A 8 61.06 -36.63 1.76
CA ILE A 8 61.40 -36.70 3.17
C ILE A 8 60.26 -36.14 4.02
N ILE A 9 59.94 -36.92 5.05
CA ILE A 9 58.97 -36.76 6.11
C ILE A 9 59.62 -36.06 7.31
N ILE A 10 58.92 -35.02 7.82
CA ILE A 10 58.69 -34.62 9.24
C ILE A 10 59.93 -34.27 10.09
N VAL A 11 59.93 -33.22 10.93
CA VAL A 11 59.67 -33.22 12.40
C VAL A 11 59.87 -31.75 12.85
N ALA A 12 58.83 -30.99 13.23
CA ALA A 12 58.18 -30.88 14.56
C ALA A 12 58.94 -29.92 15.52
N ILE A 13 58.42 -29.31 16.60
CA ILE A 13 57.40 -29.68 17.59
C ILE A 13 56.91 -28.37 18.34
N PRO A 14 56.22 -28.36 19.52
CA PRO A 14 54.84 -27.89 19.68
C PRO A 14 54.69 -26.81 20.79
N TYR A 15 53.45 -26.41 21.17
CA TYR A 15 52.90 -26.53 22.54
C TYR A 15 51.55 -25.79 22.63
N PHE A 16 50.53 -26.52 23.13
CA PHE A 16 49.49 -26.11 24.09
C PHE A 16 48.67 -24.82 23.84
N ALA A 17 47.39 -24.69 24.18
CA ALA A 17 46.27 -25.53 24.57
C ALA A 17 45.16 -24.49 24.92
N LEU A 18 43.91 -24.77 24.55
CA LEU A 18 42.70 -24.36 25.28
C LEU A 18 42.47 -22.85 25.54
N PHE A 19 41.60 -22.24 24.73
CA PHE A 19 40.32 -21.74 25.25
C PHE A 19 39.24 -21.89 24.19
N SER A 20 38.16 -22.54 24.61
CA SER A 20 36.97 -22.85 23.83
C SER A 20 35.99 -21.67 23.86
N CYS A 21 35.17 -21.63 22.81
CA CYS A 21 33.75 -21.30 22.81
C CYS A 21 33.29 -19.87 22.47
N SER A 22 32.52 -19.87 21.36
CA SER A 22 31.36 -19.02 21.08
C SER A 22 31.59 -17.53 20.80
N LYS A 23 31.97 -17.24 19.55
CA LYS A 23 31.28 -16.15 18.84
C LYS A 23 30.21 -16.78 17.96
N SER A 24 28.98 -16.81 18.47
CA SER A 24 27.79 -16.86 17.64
C SER A 24 27.97 -15.83 16.52
N LYS A 25 28.10 -16.31 15.29
CA LYS A 25 27.81 -15.47 14.14
C LYS A 25 26.29 -15.31 14.16
N ASN A 26 25.81 -14.27 14.84
CA ASN A 26 24.48 -13.76 14.56
C ASN A 26 24.52 -13.25 13.12
N THR A 27 24.07 -14.11 12.21
CA THR A 27 23.68 -13.74 10.87
C THR A 27 22.51 -12.77 11.03
N VAL A 28 22.80 -11.47 11.00
CA VAL A 28 21.77 -10.46 10.78
C VAL A 28 21.38 -10.65 9.31
N SER A 29 20.30 -11.41 9.08
CA SER A 29 19.59 -11.35 7.82
C SER A 29 19.16 -9.90 7.66
N SER A 30 19.62 -9.23 6.61
CA SER A 30 19.01 -7.99 6.16
C SER A 30 17.55 -8.31 5.90
N VAL A 31 16.68 -7.91 6.82
CA VAL A 31 15.25 -8.11 6.66
C VAL A 31 14.82 -7.18 5.54
N GLU A 32 14.60 -7.75 4.37
CA GLU A 32 14.06 -7.04 3.22
C GLU A 32 12.63 -6.61 3.59
N SER A 33 12.43 -5.30 3.67
CA SER A 33 11.11 -4.72 3.92
C SER A 33 10.33 -4.71 2.61
N ILE A 34 9.08 -5.16 2.66
CA ILE A 34 8.19 -5.34 1.51
C ILE A 34 7.08 -4.28 1.57
N GLU A 35 6.77 -3.69 0.41
CA GLU A 35 5.66 -2.74 0.26
C GLU A 35 4.30 -3.44 0.40
N VAL A 36 3.35 -2.79 1.05
CA VAL A 36 1.93 -3.19 1.05
C VAL A 36 1.28 -2.60 -0.21
N ILE A 37 0.56 -3.43 -0.97
CA ILE A 37 -0.11 -3.02 -2.22
C ILE A 37 -1.63 -2.98 -2.09
N GLU A 38 -2.18 -3.55 -1.03
CA GLU A 38 -3.61 -3.50 -0.71
C GLU A 38 -3.82 -3.48 0.80
N ASP A 39 -4.73 -2.60 1.23
CA ASP A 39 -5.09 -2.45 2.63
C ASP A 39 -5.83 -3.70 3.14
N SER A 40 -5.49 -4.15 4.35
CA SER A 40 -6.12 -5.34 4.95
C SER A 40 -6.09 -5.26 6.47
N ASN A 41 -7.10 -5.86 7.10
CA ASN A 41 -6.98 -6.19 8.53
C ASN A 41 -5.90 -7.27 8.72
N ILE A 42 -5.31 -7.29 9.91
CA ILE A 42 -4.39 -8.35 10.34
C ILE A 42 -5.20 -9.40 11.11
N PHE A 43 -4.99 -10.68 10.80
CA PHE A 43 -5.71 -11.82 11.37
C PHE A 43 -4.83 -12.64 12.32
N GLU A 44 -5.45 -13.29 13.31
CA GLU A 44 -4.71 -14.10 14.30
C GLU A 44 -4.14 -15.39 13.70
N ALA A 45 -4.80 -15.94 12.68
CA ALA A 45 -4.43 -17.18 12.01
C ALA A 45 -4.76 -17.11 10.51
N PRO A 46 -4.10 -17.89 9.64
CA PRO A 46 -4.43 -17.94 8.23
C PRO A 46 -5.84 -18.49 8.03
N ASN A 47 -6.58 -17.91 7.09
CA ASN A 47 -7.97 -18.27 6.79
C ASN A 47 -8.94 -18.11 7.97
N SER A 48 -8.59 -17.29 8.97
CA SER A 48 -9.46 -16.96 10.10
C SER A 48 -10.28 -15.71 9.83
N THR A 49 -11.42 -15.58 10.50
CA THR A 49 -12.20 -14.34 10.59
C THR A 49 -11.81 -13.49 11.80
N GLU A 50 -10.99 -14.02 12.70
CA GLU A 50 -10.54 -13.35 13.93
C GLU A 50 -9.43 -12.34 13.61
N LYS A 51 -9.72 -11.07 13.90
CA LYS A 51 -8.83 -9.94 13.66
C LYS A 51 -8.02 -9.62 14.91
N VAL A 52 -6.77 -9.25 14.73
CA VAL A 52 -5.90 -8.80 15.82
C VAL A 52 -6.44 -7.47 16.39
N LEU A 53 -6.72 -7.45 17.68
CA LEU A 53 -7.23 -6.25 18.37
C LEU A 53 -6.12 -5.23 18.62
N ASN A 54 -6.33 -3.98 18.23
CA ASN A 54 -5.51 -2.86 18.63
C ASN A 54 -5.96 -2.40 20.02
N THR A 55 -5.34 -2.95 21.06
CA THR A 55 -5.71 -2.69 22.46
C THR A 55 -5.59 -1.22 22.86
N GLN A 56 -4.56 -0.53 22.37
CA GLN A 56 -4.31 0.89 22.67
C GLN A 56 -5.38 1.79 22.02
N ALA A 57 -5.61 1.63 20.71
CA ALA A 57 -6.65 2.38 20.02
C ALA A 57 -8.04 2.07 20.58
N SER A 58 -8.31 0.80 20.91
CA SER A 58 -9.59 0.40 21.48
C SER A 58 -9.85 1.05 22.84
N ALA A 59 -8.83 1.17 23.68
CA ALA A 59 -8.93 1.83 24.98
C ALA A 59 -9.22 3.33 24.83
N VAL A 60 -8.57 4.00 23.88
CA VAL A 60 -8.74 5.44 23.60
C VAL A 60 -10.12 5.72 22.99
N CYS A 61 -10.51 4.94 21.97
CA CYS A 61 -11.77 5.10 21.25
C CYS A 61 -12.98 4.56 22.03
N ARG A 62 -12.75 3.78 23.10
CA ARG A 62 -13.79 3.09 23.89
C ARG A 62 -14.69 2.17 23.04
N SER A 63 -14.14 1.65 21.96
CA SER A 63 -14.79 0.73 21.02
C SER A 63 -13.73 -0.18 20.42
N PRO A 64 -14.06 -1.42 19.99
CA PRO A 64 -13.08 -2.30 19.36
C PRO A 64 -12.47 -1.67 18.11
N GLN A 65 -11.14 -1.57 18.10
CA GLN A 65 -10.32 -1.15 16.97
C GLN A 65 -9.36 -2.29 16.63
N TYR A 66 -9.13 -2.54 15.34
CA TYR A 66 -8.34 -3.68 14.88
C TYR A 66 -7.05 -3.22 14.19
N CYS A 67 -6.01 -4.04 14.29
CA CYS A 67 -4.76 -3.81 13.57
C CYS A 67 -4.99 -4.03 12.08
N SER A 68 -4.39 -3.17 11.26
CA SER A 68 -4.46 -3.23 9.80
C SER A 68 -3.11 -2.87 9.18
N ILE A 69 -2.90 -3.32 7.95
CA ILE A 69 -1.83 -2.85 7.07
C ILE A 69 -2.44 -1.92 6.02
N SER A 70 -1.67 -0.91 5.62
CA SER A 70 -2.02 -0.03 4.50
C SER A 70 -0.82 0.19 3.59
N ARG A 71 -1.06 0.74 2.40
CA ARG A 71 -0.01 1.12 1.43
C ARG A 71 1.07 2.09 1.95
N ASP A 72 0.83 2.73 3.09
CA ASP A 72 1.81 3.58 3.77
C ASP A 72 2.80 2.80 4.66
N CYS A 73 2.57 1.49 4.81
CA CYS A 73 3.36 0.62 5.66
C CYS A 73 4.39 -0.16 4.86
N LEU A 74 5.54 -0.41 5.49
CA LEU A 74 6.45 -1.47 5.08
C LEU A 74 6.34 -2.62 6.06
N VAL A 75 6.36 -3.84 5.54
CA VAL A 75 6.26 -5.05 6.36
C VAL A 75 7.46 -5.97 6.15
N ARG A 76 7.70 -6.86 7.10
CA ARG A 76 8.56 -8.03 6.92
C ARG A 76 7.73 -9.30 7.00
N ILE A 77 8.07 -10.30 6.21
CA ILE A 77 7.45 -11.62 6.30
C ILE A 77 8.17 -12.42 7.38
N LEU A 78 7.38 -12.97 8.30
CA LEU A 78 7.84 -13.86 9.36
C LEU A 78 7.62 -15.33 8.99
N GLU A 79 6.45 -15.64 8.43
CA GLU A 79 6.03 -17.01 8.10
C GLU A 79 5.15 -16.99 6.84
N ARG A 80 5.11 -18.11 6.11
CA ARG A 80 4.22 -18.32 4.95
C ARG A 80 3.42 -19.61 5.14
N GLN A 81 2.13 -19.56 4.82
CA GLN A 81 1.25 -20.73 4.81
C GLN A 81 0.19 -20.54 3.71
N ASP A 82 0.29 -21.35 2.65
CA ASP A 82 -0.59 -21.27 1.48
C ASP A 82 -0.67 -19.83 0.92
N ASP A 83 -1.88 -19.30 0.72
CA ASP A 83 -2.13 -17.93 0.24
C ASP A 83 -1.99 -16.85 1.32
N TRP A 84 -1.43 -17.20 2.48
CA TRP A 84 -1.31 -16.32 3.63
C TRP A 84 0.13 -16.14 4.06
N VAL A 85 0.42 -14.94 4.54
CA VAL A 85 1.73 -14.55 5.03
C VAL A 85 1.56 -13.90 6.39
N LYS A 86 2.37 -14.34 7.35
CA LYS A 86 2.48 -13.68 8.64
C LYS A 86 3.45 -12.54 8.50
N VAL A 87 2.99 -11.33 8.76
CA VAL A 87 3.74 -10.10 8.59
C VAL A 87 3.93 -9.38 9.91
N GLN A 88 4.94 -8.53 9.95
CA GLN A 88 5.13 -7.52 10.98
C GLN A 88 5.39 -6.18 10.29
N ILE A 89 4.68 -5.14 10.69
CA ILE A 89 4.99 -3.77 10.24
C ILE A 89 6.39 -3.39 10.74
N VAL A 90 7.23 -2.86 9.87
CA VAL A 90 8.57 -2.33 10.19
C VAL A 90 8.66 -0.82 9.99
N SER A 91 7.76 -0.25 9.20
CA SER A 91 7.58 1.20 9.06
C SER A 91 6.09 1.51 8.98
N PRO A 92 5.57 2.47 9.78
CA PRO A 92 6.30 3.23 10.81
C PRO A 92 6.66 2.37 12.04
N GLU A 93 7.79 2.69 12.67
CA GLU A 93 8.38 1.89 13.76
C GLU A 93 7.44 1.71 14.97
N TRP A 94 6.63 2.72 15.29
CA TRP A 94 5.71 2.66 16.44
C TRP A 94 4.60 1.61 16.31
N LEU A 95 4.38 1.04 15.12
CA LEU A 95 3.44 -0.07 14.92
C LEU A 95 4.12 -1.44 15.04
N SER A 96 5.45 -1.49 15.05
CA SER A 96 6.18 -2.74 14.84
C SER A 96 5.96 -3.81 15.90
N ASP A 97 5.80 -3.42 17.16
CA ASP A 97 5.57 -4.36 18.26
C ASP A 97 4.10 -4.80 18.39
N THR A 98 3.18 -4.13 17.70
CA THR A 98 1.72 -4.33 17.88
C THR A 98 1.03 -4.90 16.63
N HIS A 99 1.54 -4.59 15.45
CA HIS A 99 0.95 -4.98 14.17
C HIS A 99 1.67 -6.20 13.60
N ILE A 100 1.38 -7.35 14.21
CA ILE A 100 1.93 -8.66 13.85
C ILE A 100 0.77 -9.65 13.67
N GLY A 101 0.75 -10.36 12.55
CA GLY A 101 -0.25 -11.40 12.29
C GLY A 101 -0.37 -11.74 10.80
N TRP A 102 -1.45 -12.40 10.42
CA TRP A 102 -1.64 -12.97 9.09
C TRP A 102 -2.41 -12.05 8.16
N VAL A 103 -1.97 -11.95 6.91
CA VAL A 103 -2.67 -11.27 5.81
C VAL A 103 -2.61 -12.14 4.55
N LYS A 104 -3.47 -11.85 3.56
CA LYS A 104 -3.38 -12.51 2.25
C LYS A 104 -2.08 -12.12 1.56
N ALA A 105 -1.43 -13.08 0.91
CA ALA A 105 -0.19 -12.84 0.16
C ALA A 105 -0.38 -11.79 -0.96
N SER A 106 -1.59 -11.66 -1.51
CA SER A 106 -1.94 -10.64 -2.51
C SER A 106 -1.91 -9.20 -1.97
N CYS A 107 -1.88 -8.99 -0.65
CA CYS A 107 -1.85 -7.66 -0.06
C CYS A 107 -0.45 -7.03 -0.03
N ILE A 108 0.60 -7.79 -0.34
CA ILE A 108 1.99 -7.32 -0.31
C ILE A 108 2.64 -7.53 -1.68
N ALA A 109 3.63 -6.69 -2.00
CA ALA A 109 4.41 -6.84 -3.22
C ALA A 109 5.14 -8.19 -3.25
N SER A 110 5.36 -8.73 -4.46
CA SER A 110 6.23 -9.90 -4.63
C SER A 110 7.67 -9.52 -4.26
N GLU A 111 8.41 -10.48 -3.69
CA GLU A 111 9.85 -10.30 -3.39
C GLU A 111 10.67 -10.07 -4.67
N GLU A 112 10.13 -10.44 -5.84
CA GLU A 112 10.75 -10.19 -7.14
C GLU A 112 10.58 -8.72 -7.61
N GLY A 113 9.92 -7.87 -6.82
CA GLY A 113 9.86 -6.42 -7.05
C GLY A 113 9.04 -6.01 -8.29
N GLU A 114 8.29 -6.94 -8.88
CA GLU A 114 7.35 -6.61 -9.96
C GLU A 114 6.18 -5.84 -9.38
N LYS A 115 6.29 -4.50 -9.43
CA LYS A 115 5.12 -3.64 -9.19
C LYS A 115 4.07 -4.00 -10.24
N PRO A 116 2.80 -4.23 -9.86
CA PRO A 116 1.74 -4.42 -10.82
C PRO A 116 1.61 -3.17 -11.68
N SER A 117 2.26 -3.19 -12.85
CA SER A 117 2.23 -2.08 -13.81
C SER A 117 1.08 -2.34 -14.77
N ILE A 118 0.00 -1.58 -14.62
CA ILE A 118 -1.04 -1.54 -15.64
C ILE A 118 -0.69 -0.50 -16.68
N VAL A 119 -0.98 -0.78 -17.95
CA VAL A 119 -0.79 0.16 -19.05
C VAL A 119 -2.14 0.79 -19.36
N VAL A 120 -2.18 2.13 -19.38
CA VAL A 120 -3.38 2.93 -19.63
C VAL A 120 -3.13 3.92 -20.76
N GLU A 121 -4.15 4.20 -21.57
CA GLU A 121 -4.07 5.07 -22.75
C GLU A 121 -5.15 6.17 -22.71
N GLU A 122 -4.74 7.44 -22.86
CA GLU A 122 -5.68 8.56 -22.99
C GLU A 122 -6.51 8.44 -24.28
N GLY A 123 -7.81 8.71 -24.19
CA GLY A 123 -8.77 8.56 -25.28
C GLY A 123 -9.37 7.16 -25.39
N LYS A 124 -8.80 6.18 -24.70
CA LYS A 124 -9.30 4.80 -24.66
C LYS A 124 -9.72 4.39 -23.25
N ASP A 125 -8.83 4.54 -22.27
CA ASP A 125 -9.07 4.11 -20.89
C ASP A 125 -9.52 5.26 -19.99
N TYR A 126 -9.05 6.48 -20.32
CA TYR A 126 -9.43 7.71 -19.63
C TYR A 126 -9.43 8.91 -20.56
N GLU A 127 -10.05 10.01 -20.15
CA GLU A 127 -10.03 11.30 -20.85
C GLU A 127 -9.65 12.41 -19.86
N ILE A 128 -8.68 13.28 -20.21
CA ILE A 128 -8.37 14.46 -19.42
C ILE A 128 -9.42 15.53 -19.67
N LEU A 129 -10.28 15.77 -18.68
CA LEU A 129 -11.34 16.79 -18.76
C LEU A 129 -10.79 18.20 -18.53
N LEU A 130 -9.83 18.33 -17.60
CA LEU A 130 -9.23 19.60 -17.21
C LEU A 130 -7.81 19.38 -16.68
N LYS A 131 -6.92 20.30 -17.05
CA LYS A 131 -5.60 20.48 -16.45
C LYS A 131 -5.55 21.84 -15.77
N ASP A 132 -5.42 21.85 -14.44
CA ASP A 132 -5.30 23.06 -13.65
C ASP A 132 -3.84 23.27 -13.24
N THR A 133 -3.24 24.32 -13.80
CA THR A 133 -1.86 24.75 -13.52
C THR A 133 -1.81 26.01 -12.66
N SER A 134 -2.94 26.48 -12.13
CA SER A 134 -2.99 27.69 -11.29
C SER A 134 -2.43 27.46 -9.89
N LYS A 135 -2.32 26.18 -9.49
CA LYS A 135 -1.80 25.73 -8.19
C LYS A 135 -0.32 25.39 -8.28
N THR A 136 0.34 25.34 -7.13
CA THR A 136 1.74 24.90 -7.00
C THR A 136 1.97 23.49 -7.55
N VAL A 137 0.99 22.60 -7.37
CA VAL A 137 0.97 21.24 -7.92
C VAL A 137 -0.06 21.17 -9.03
N ILE A 138 0.34 20.64 -10.19
CA ILE A 138 -0.58 20.47 -11.33
C ILE A 138 -1.66 19.46 -10.95
N CYS A 139 -2.92 19.81 -11.19
CA CYS A 139 -4.06 18.94 -10.95
C CYS A 139 -4.69 18.52 -12.29
N TYR A 140 -4.81 17.21 -12.50
CA TYR A 140 -5.51 16.62 -13.63
C TYR A 140 -6.85 16.07 -13.16
N TYR A 141 -7.92 16.49 -13.84
CA TYR A 141 -9.27 15.99 -13.62
C TYR A 141 -9.63 15.10 -14.80
N ILE A 142 -9.90 13.85 -14.51
CA ILE A 142 -9.95 12.76 -15.48
C ILE A 142 -11.31 12.09 -15.40
N LYS A 143 -11.85 11.77 -16.56
CA LYS A 143 -13.01 10.88 -16.71
C LYS A 143 -12.51 9.44 -16.86
N ASN A 144 -13.02 8.56 -16.02
CA ASN A 144 -12.85 7.12 -16.15
C ASN A 144 -13.70 6.58 -17.30
N ILE A 145 -13.13 5.74 -18.16
CA ILE A 145 -13.85 5.06 -19.24
C ILE A 145 -13.96 3.57 -18.96
N THR A 146 -12.86 2.92 -18.58
CA THR A 146 -12.77 1.45 -18.54
C THR A 146 -12.47 0.86 -17.17
N CYS A 147 -11.98 1.66 -16.20
CA CYS A 147 -11.55 1.14 -14.91
C CYS A 147 -12.75 0.77 -14.03
N GLU A 148 -12.68 -0.40 -13.39
CA GLU A 148 -13.68 -0.79 -12.40
C GLU A 148 -13.57 0.08 -11.14
N LEU A 149 -14.72 0.49 -10.61
CA LEU A 149 -14.81 1.43 -9.50
C LEU A 149 -14.63 0.74 -8.14
N ASN A 150 -13.44 0.20 -7.90
CA ASN A 150 -13.01 -0.27 -6.59
C ASN A 150 -11.64 0.33 -6.23
N ASP A 151 -11.34 0.41 -4.93
CA ASP A 151 -10.17 1.11 -4.40
C ASP A 151 -8.85 0.60 -5.01
N SER A 152 -8.64 -0.71 -5.01
CA SER A 152 -7.41 -1.34 -5.51
C SER A 152 -7.20 -1.09 -7.00
N ASN A 153 -8.23 -1.23 -7.84
CA ASN A 153 -8.12 -0.97 -9.27
C ASN A 153 -7.91 0.53 -9.56
N LEU A 154 -8.62 1.41 -8.85
CA LEU A 154 -8.49 2.86 -9.01
C LEU A 154 -7.13 3.38 -8.56
N TYR A 155 -6.53 2.80 -7.52
CA TYR A 155 -5.17 3.13 -7.09
C TYR A 155 -4.16 2.85 -8.22
N LEU A 156 -4.15 1.62 -8.75
CA LEU A 156 -3.23 1.23 -9.82
C LEU A 156 -3.46 2.06 -11.09
N PHE A 157 -4.73 2.35 -11.38
CA PHE A 157 -5.12 3.19 -12.51
C PHE A 157 -4.67 4.64 -12.36
N ALA A 158 -4.92 5.27 -11.22
CA ALA A 158 -4.46 6.61 -10.92
C ALA A 158 -2.94 6.70 -10.95
N LYS A 159 -2.25 5.68 -10.43
CA LYS A 159 -0.79 5.61 -10.41
C LYS A 159 -0.21 5.51 -11.81
N ALA A 160 -0.73 4.62 -12.65
CA ALA A 160 -0.32 4.51 -14.05
C ALA A 160 -0.55 5.80 -14.84
N ILE A 161 -1.68 6.50 -14.62
CA ILE A 161 -1.92 7.80 -15.24
C ILE A 161 -0.93 8.85 -14.74
N GLN A 162 -0.70 8.92 -13.43
CA GLN A 162 0.25 9.86 -12.83
C GLN A 162 1.66 9.66 -13.42
N ASP A 163 2.10 8.42 -13.56
CA ASP A 163 3.39 8.07 -14.14
C ASP A 163 3.46 8.41 -15.64
N ASN A 164 2.40 8.12 -16.42
CA ASN A 164 2.29 8.53 -17.84
C ASN A 164 2.35 10.06 -18.03
N LEU A 165 1.86 10.82 -17.05
CA LEU A 165 1.86 12.28 -17.07
C LEU A 165 3.18 12.91 -16.56
N GLY A 166 4.18 12.08 -16.24
CA GLY A 166 5.50 12.51 -15.78
C GLY A 166 5.66 12.62 -14.26
N GLY A 167 4.71 12.09 -13.48
CA GLY A 167 4.74 12.10 -12.03
C GLY A 167 4.43 13.48 -11.41
N GLY A 168 4.50 13.57 -10.08
CA GLY A 168 4.49 14.85 -9.35
C GLY A 168 3.22 15.69 -9.51
N CYS A 169 2.08 15.07 -9.81
CA CYS A 169 0.81 15.75 -10.03
C CYS A 169 -0.32 15.09 -9.24
N ASN A 170 -1.41 15.82 -9.05
CA ASN A 170 -2.63 15.27 -8.46
C ASN A 170 -3.54 14.75 -9.57
N VAL A 171 -4.13 13.58 -9.35
CA VAL A 171 -5.07 12.92 -10.25
C VAL A 171 -6.42 12.81 -9.53
N TYR A 172 -7.43 13.46 -10.08
CA TYR A 172 -8.82 13.40 -9.62
C TYR A 172 -9.64 12.64 -10.67
N ILE A 173 -10.24 11.51 -10.29
CA ILE A 173 -10.99 10.64 -11.20
C ILE A 173 -12.48 10.81 -10.96
N TYR A 174 -13.22 10.97 -12.05
CA TYR A 174 -14.68 11.08 -12.11
C TYR A 174 -15.27 10.02 -13.02
N GLU A 175 -16.49 9.59 -12.74
CA GLU A 175 -17.22 8.62 -13.58
C GLU A 175 -17.70 9.23 -14.90
N SER A 176 -17.95 10.54 -14.93
CA SER A 176 -18.38 11.25 -16.13
C SER A 176 -17.94 12.72 -16.13
N ASP A 177 -18.28 13.43 -17.20
CA ASP A 177 -18.01 14.86 -17.39
C ASP A 177 -19.15 15.76 -16.89
N LYS A 178 -20.23 15.21 -16.32
CA LYS A 178 -21.43 15.98 -15.90
C LYS A 178 -21.12 17.14 -14.96
N VAL A 179 -20.12 16.97 -14.08
CA VAL A 179 -19.72 17.97 -13.08
C VAL A 179 -18.47 18.75 -13.49
N LYS A 180 -18.07 18.71 -14.77
CA LYS A 180 -16.88 19.42 -15.27
C LYS A 180 -16.85 20.90 -14.89
N HIS A 181 -18.01 21.55 -14.86
CA HIS A 181 -18.17 22.96 -14.48
C HIS A 181 -17.98 23.25 -12.98
N LEU A 182 -17.91 22.21 -12.13
CA LEU A 182 -17.74 22.30 -10.67
C LEU A 182 -16.37 21.77 -10.18
N MET A 183 -15.58 21.12 -11.03
CA MET A 183 -14.38 20.38 -10.60
C MET A 183 -13.32 21.21 -9.88
N THR A 184 -13.19 22.50 -10.20
CA THR A 184 -12.25 23.43 -9.54
C THR A 184 -12.93 24.36 -8.55
N LYS A 185 -14.26 24.25 -8.37
CA LYS A 185 -15.01 25.12 -7.49
C LYS A 185 -14.74 24.73 -6.03
N TYR A 186 -14.39 25.73 -5.23
CA TYR A 186 -14.27 25.58 -3.78
C TYR A 186 -14.69 26.88 -3.07
N PRO A 187 -15.48 26.82 -1.99
CA PRO A 187 -16.13 25.62 -1.44
C PRO A 187 -17.35 25.18 -2.27
N LEU A 188 -17.58 23.87 -2.32
CA LEU A 188 -18.85 23.29 -2.81
C LEU A 188 -19.91 23.37 -1.70
N LYS A 189 -21.18 23.63 -2.06
CA LYS A 189 -22.28 23.75 -1.09
C LYS A 189 -23.56 23.07 -1.57
N GLY A 190 -24.28 22.44 -0.63
CA GLY A 190 -25.60 21.87 -0.88
C GLY A 190 -25.59 20.92 -2.06
N LYS A 191 -26.42 21.22 -3.07
CA LYS A 191 -26.57 20.41 -4.28
C LYS A 191 -25.28 20.23 -5.07
N GLU A 192 -24.41 21.24 -5.11
CA GLU A 192 -23.14 21.18 -5.86
C GLU A 192 -22.19 20.15 -5.27
N TYR A 193 -22.17 20.04 -3.95
CA TYR A 193 -21.38 19.05 -3.23
C TYR A 193 -21.86 17.64 -3.54
N ILE A 194 -23.18 17.44 -3.52
CA ILE A 194 -23.80 16.14 -3.84
C ILE A 194 -23.50 15.75 -5.28
N GLU A 195 -23.68 16.67 -6.23
CA GLU A 195 -23.42 16.39 -7.66
C GLU A 195 -21.96 15.96 -7.87
N VAL A 196 -21.01 16.69 -7.28
CA VAL A 196 -19.59 16.31 -7.34
C VAL A 196 -19.36 14.97 -6.66
N ALA A 197 -19.89 14.74 -5.46
CA ALA A 197 -19.72 13.50 -4.71
C ALA A 197 -20.29 12.26 -5.40
N ASP A 198 -21.39 12.42 -6.13
CA ASP A 198 -22.01 11.34 -6.90
C ASP A 198 -21.17 10.97 -8.13
N GLU A 199 -20.45 11.92 -8.73
CA GLU A 199 -19.60 11.67 -9.91
C GLU A 199 -18.13 11.40 -9.57
N PHE A 200 -17.65 11.85 -8.41
CA PHE A 200 -16.26 11.68 -7.99
C PHE A 200 -15.99 10.23 -7.61
N ALA A 201 -14.88 9.67 -8.09
CA ALA A 201 -14.49 8.29 -7.82
C ALA A 201 -13.25 8.21 -6.92
N TYR A 202 -12.19 8.95 -7.25
CA TYR A 202 -10.88 8.72 -6.63
C TYR A 202 -9.98 9.95 -6.65
N LEU A 203 -9.14 10.08 -5.64
CA LEU A 203 -8.06 11.06 -5.56
C LEU A 203 -6.75 10.30 -5.32
N LEU A 204 -5.72 10.63 -6.10
CA LEU A 204 -4.32 10.34 -5.79
C LEU A 204 -3.52 11.64 -5.89
N ASP A 205 -2.86 12.05 -4.81
CA ASP A 205 -2.04 13.26 -4.82
C ASP A 205 -0.57 12.97 -5.17
N CYS A 206 0.20 14.04 -5.34
CA CYS A 206 1.61 13.95 -5.70
C CYS A 206 2.52 13.42 -4.57
N GLN A 207 2.02 13.34 -3.34
CA GLN A 207 2.70 12.80 -2.17
C GLN A 207 2.34 11.33 -1.91
N GLY A 208 1.38 10.78 -2.65
CA GLY A 208 0.92 9.40 -2.51
C GLY A 208 -0.30 9.23 -1.60
N PHE A 209 -0.82 10.31 -1.02
CA PHE A 209 -2.11 10.25 -0.32
C PHE A 209 -3.22 9.98 -1.33
N TYR A 210 -4.14 9.12 -0.94
CA TYR A 210 -5.25 8.72 -1.80
C TYR A 210 -6.56 8.63 -1.02
N SER A 211 -7.66 8.73 -1.75
CA SER A 211 -8.99 8.58 -1.16
C SER A 211 -9.98 8.08 -2.20
N PHE A 212 -10.72 7.02 -1.83
CA PHE A 212 -11.82 6.48 -2.59
C PHE A 212 -13.15 7.09 -2.12
N TYR A 213 -13.89 7.71 -3.04
CA TYR A 213 -15.10 8.48 -2.75
C TYR A 213 -14.96 9.56 -1.65
N PRO A 214 -13.93 10.44 -1.70
CA PRO A 214 -13.64 11.41 -0.65
C PRO A 214 -14.79 12.37 -0.28
N TYR A 215 -15.76 12.57 -1.17
CA TYR A 215 -16.86 13.52 -0.95
C TYR A 215 -18.16 12.86 -0.51
N GLN A 216 -18.22 11.53 -0.32
CA GLN A 216 -19.40 10.88 0.24
C GLN A 216 -19.26 10.74 1.77
N ASP A 217 -19.02 11.86 2.45
CA ASP A 217 -18.73 11.93 3.88
C ASP A 217 -19.95 12.39 4.71
N TRP A 218 -19.73 12.84 5.95
CA TRP A 218 -20.80 13.36 6.81
C TRP A 218 -21.48 14.59 6.21
N GLN A 219 -20.75 15.47 5.52
CA GLN A 219 -21.30 16.66 4.89
C GLN A 219 -22.22 16.31 3.70
N TYR A 220 -21.88 15.26 2.95
CA TYR A 220 -22.76 14.68 1.92
C TYR A 220 -24.11 14.25 2.51
N LYS A 221 -24.09 13.57 3.67
CA LYS A 221 -25.32 13.16 4.38
C LYS A 221 -26.12 14.39 4.84
N GLU A 222 -25.47 15.39 5.43
CA GLU A 222 -26.13 16.61 5.89
C GLU A 222 -26.85 17.35 4.76
N TYR A 223 -26.27 17.35 3.56
CA TYR A 223 -26.91 17.95 2.39
C TYR A 223 -28.01 17.10 1.76
N GLY A 224 -28.24 15.87 2.25
CA GLY A 224 -29.30 14.98 1.77
C GLY A 224 -28.86 13.99 0.68
N GLY A 225 -27.55 13.75 0.55
CA GLY A 225 -26.99 12.72 -0.31
C GLY A 225 -27.47 11.32 0.07
N LYS A 226 -27.62 10.44 -0.92
CA LYS A 226 -28.24 9.11 -0.77
C LYS A 226 -27.30 7.92 -0.90
N ASN A 227 -26.02 8.17 -1.22
CA ASN A 227 -24.96 7.18 -1.31
C ASN A 227 -25.30 6.06 -2.29
N TRP A 228 -25.20 6.39 -3.57
CA TRP A 228 -25.59 5.50 -4.67
C TRP A 228 -24.57 4.38 -4.94
N LYS A 229 -23.37 4.45 -4.34
CA LYS A 229 -22.24 3.56 -4.66
C LYS A 229 -22.09 2.39 -3.68
N GLY A 230 -23.00 2.31 -2.70
CA GLY A 230 -23.25 1.08 -1.94
C GLY A 230 -22.22 0.73 -0.85
N LYS A 231 -21.26 1.60 -0.54
CA LYS A 231 -20.35 1.41 0.61
C LYS A 231 -20.80 2.26 1.80
N PRO A 232 -20.77 1.76 3.04
CA PRO A 232 -21.06 2.58 4.21
C PRO A 232 -20.19 3.84 4.21
N ILE A 233 -20.81 5.00 4.38
CA ILE A 233 -20.11 6.22 4.76
C ILE A 233 -19.78 6.03 6.24
N GLU A 234 -18.55 5.63 6.54
CA GLU A 234 -18.03 5.57 7.91
C GLU A 234 -17.88 6.98 8.50
#